data_AF-A0A0Q8Q3Y3-F1
#
_entry.id   AF-A0A0Q8Q3Y3-F1
#
_cell.length_a   1.000
_cell.length_b   1.000
_cell.length_c   1.000
_cell.angle_alpha   90.00
_cell.angle_beta   90.00
_cell.angle_gamma   90.00
#
_symmetry.space_group_name_H-M   'P 1'
#
loop_
_entity.id
_entity.type
_entity.pdbx_description
1 polymer ?
#
loop_
_entity_poly.entity_id
_entity_poly.type
_entity_poly.pdbx_seq_one_letter_code
_entity_poly.pdbx_strand_id
1 'polypeptide(L)'
;MVETAVCRLEQIRPESGVTALVEGQAVAVFRTYDDQVFALSNFDPFGKASVLSRGIIGTRTRVTEAGEEQVPFVASPLLKQPFDLRTGICLDDPAVAVPTYDVRVLDGVVVVGARRETL
;
A
#
# COMPACT_ATOMS: atom_id res chain seq x y z
N MET A 1 6.36 4.16 -20.41
CA MET A 1 5.45 3.72 -19.34
C MET A 1 4.66 4.95 -18.92
N VAL A 2 3.33 4.84 -18.82
CA VAL A 2 2.47 5.97 -18.46
C VAL A 2 2.42 6.06 -16.94
N GLU A 3 2.65 7.25 -16.42
CA GLU A 3 2.50 7.55 -15.00
C GLU A 3 1.20 8.35 -14.81
N THR A 4 0.46 8.05 -13.75
CA THR A 4 -0.79 8.74 -13.42
C THR A 4 -0.57 9.63 -12.20
N ALA A 5 -0.71 10.94 -12.38
CA ALA A 5 -0.78 11.88 -11.26
C ALA A 5 -2.12 11.68 -10.54
N VAL A 6 -2.09 11.38 -9.24
CA VAL A 6 -3.30 11.00 -8.49
C VAL A 6 -3.83 12.13 -7.60
N CYS A 7 -2.97 12.75 -6.78
CA CYS A 7 -3.35 13.86 -5.89
C CYS A 7 -2.10 14.56 -5.34
N ARG A 8 -2.28 15.69 -4.64
CA ARG A 8 -1.19 16.29 -3.85
C ARG A 8 -0.97 15.48 -2.57
N LEU A 9 0.28 15.35 -2.14
CA LEU A 9 0.67 14.59 -0.94
C LEU A 9 -0.11 15.06 0.30
N GLU A 10 -0.32 16.37 0.44
CA GLU A 10 -1.05 16.98 1.56
C GLU A 10 -2.53 16.59 1.64
N GLN A 11 -3.11 16.07 0.55
CA GLN A 11 -4.48 15.56 0.53
C GLN A 11 -4.58 14.15 1.14
N ILE A 12 -3.44 13.45 1.26
CA ILE A 12 -3.33 12.20 2.00
C ILE A 12 -2.88 12.56 3.42
N ARG A 13 -3.74 12.32 4.41
CA ARG A 13 -3.35 12.53 5.81
C ARG A 13 -2.23 11.54 6.17
N PRO A 14 -1.26 11.94 7.01
CA PRO A 14 -0.32 10.98 7.58
C PRO A 14 -1.05 9.79 8.20
N GLU A 15 -0.46 8.60 8.08
CA GLU A 15 -1.01 7.33 8.57
C GLU A 15 -2.38 6.97 7.98
N SER A 16 -2.64 7.35 6.72
CA SER A 16 -3.90 7.05 6.05
C SER A 16 -3.73 6.65 4.58
N GLY A 17 -4.79 6.08 4.01
CA GLY A 17 -4.88 5.75 2.59
C GLY A 17 -5.98 6.51 1.86
N VAL A 18 -5.80 6.64 0.55
CA VAL A 18 -6.80 7.12 -0.42
C VAL A 18 -6.90 6.16 -1.60
N THR A 19 -8.04 6.15 -2.29
CA THR A 19 -8.18 5.38 -3.54
C THR A 19 -7.97 6.28 -4.75
N ALA A 20 -7.21 5.81 -5.73
CA ALA A 20 -7.03 6.43 -7.03
C ALA A 20 -7.40 5.45 -8.15
N LEU A 21 -7.82 5.99 -9.30
CA LEU A 21 -8.03 5.22 -10.52
C LEU A 21 -6.77 5.34 -11.39
N VAL A 22 -6.07 4.23 -11.60
CA VAL A 22 -4.81 4.16 -12.36
C VAL A 22 -4.97 3.09 -13.43
N GLU A 23 -4.96 3.49 -14.71
CA GLU A 23 -5.16 2.58 -15.85
C GLU A 23 -6.39 1.65 -15.69
N GLY A 24 -7.49 2.18 -15.15
CA GLY A 24 -8.73 1.42 -14.91
C GLY A 24 -8.70 0.53 -13.67
N GLN A 25 -7.61 0.51 -12.90
CA GLN A 25 -7.47 -0.22 -11.65
C GLN A 25 -7.70 0.69 -10.45
N ALA A 26 -8.38 0.16 -9.42
CA ALA A 26 -8.52 0.84 -8.14
C ALA A 26 -7.25 0.59 -7.30
N VAL A 27 -6.44 1.64 -7.12
CA VAL A 27 -5.17 1.60 -6.39
C VAL A 27 -5.33 2.33 -5.06
N ALA A 28 -4.96 1.68 -3.96
CA ALA A 28 -4.84 2.29 -2.65
C ALA A 28 -3.44 2.91 -2.51
N VAL A 29 -3.40 4.22 -2.24
CA VAL A 29 -2.17 4.97 -2.00
C VAL A 29 -2.12 5.33 -0.52
N PHE A 30 -1.03 4.97 0.15
CA PHE A 30 -0.84 5.14 1.58
C PHE A 30 0.28 6.14 1.85
N ARG A 31 0.13 6.96 2.89
CA ARG A 31 1.18 7.83 3.43
C ARG A 31 1.47 7.40 4.87
N THR A 32 2.71 7.05 5.17
CA THR A 32 3.17 6.69 6.53
C THR A 32 3.43 7.94 7.38
N TYR A 33 3.79 7.74 8.65
CA TYR A 33 4.08 8.84 9.58
C TYR A 33 5.31 9.68 9.17
N ASP A 34 6.25 9.07 8.45
CA ASP A 34 7.51 9.66 7.97
C ASP A 34 7.43 10.09 6.49
N ASP A 35 6.20 10.31 5.99
CA ASP A 35 5.91 10.78 4.62
C ASP A 35 6.34 9.83 3.48
N GLN A 36 6.68 8.58 3.78
CA GLN A 36 6.83 7.58 2.73
C GLN A 36 5.47 7.25 2.11
N VAL A 37 5.48 7.01 0.80
CA VAL A 37 4.29 6.70 0.04
C VAL A 37 4.39 5.30 -0.56
N PHE A 38 3.31 4.54 -0.42
CA PHE A 38 3.17 3.18 -0.96
C PHE A 38 1.89 3.05 -1.76
N ALA A 39 1.88 2.17 -2.76
CA ALA A 39 0.72 1.95 -3.62
C ALA A 39 0.46 0.45 -3.82
N LEU A 40 -0.73 0.00 -3.44
CA LEU A 40 -1.20 -1.39 -3.54
C LEU A 40 -2.54 -1.41 -4.30
N SER A 41 -2.97 -2.58 -4.75
CA SER A 41 -4.37 -2.77 -5.14
C SER A 41 -5.30 -2.38 -3.98
N ASN A 42 -6.40 -1.71 -4.27
CA ASN A 42 -7.41 -1.41 -3.25
C ASN A 42 -8.27 -2.64 -2.90
N PHE A 43 -8.16 -3.74 -3.67
CA PHE A 43 -8.95 -4.95 -3.48
C PHE A 43 -8.36 -5.86 -2.39
N ASP A 44 -9.16 -6.15 -1.37
CA ASP A 44 -8.91 -7.17 -0.35
C ASP A 44 -9.33 -8.55 -0.89
N PRO A 45 -8.40 -9.51 -1.04
CA PRO A 45 -8.70 -10.85 -1.56
C PRO A 45 -9.48 -11.74 -0.59
N PHE A 46 -9.40 -11.50 0.72
CA PHE A 46 -10.14 -12.26 1.73
C PHE A 46 -11.59 -11.79 1.81
N GLY A 47 -11.77 -10.47 1.95
CA GLY A 47 -13.09 -9.84 2.04
C GLY A 47 -13.79 -9.66 0.70
N LYS A 48 -13.07 -9.86 -0.42
CA LYS A 48 -13.54 -9.69 -1.81
C LYS A 48 -14.16 -8.32 -2.07
N ALA A 49 -13.52 -7.26 -1.56
CA ALA A 49 -14.02 -5.90 -1.66
C ALA A 49 -12.89 -4.88 -1.88
N SER A 50 -13.21 -3.76 -2.54
CA SER A 50 -12.26 -2.66 -2.79
C SER A 50 -12.24 -1.71 -1.59
N VAL A 51 -11.44 -2.03 -0.57
CA VAL A 51 -11.47 -1.36 0.74
C VAL A 51 -10.11 -1.10 1.39
N LEU A 52 -8.98 -1.57 0.83
CA LEU A 52 -7.69 -1.52 1.53
C LEU A 52 -7.22 -0.10 1.88
N SER A 53 -7.54 0.91 1.07
CA SER A 53 -7.25 2.32 1.37
C SER A 53 -7.86 2.83 2.68
N ARG A 54 -8.86 2.13 3.23
CA ARG A 54 -9.50 2.45 4.51
C ARG A 54 -8.90 1.69 5.69
N GLY A 55 -7.87 0.90 5.44
CA GLY A 55 -7.19 0.08 6.44
C GLY A 55 -6.39 0.93 7.43
N ILE A 56 -6.03 0.30 8.55
CA ILE A 56 -5.17 0.92 9.56
C ILE A 56 -3.72 0.65 9.17
N ILE A 57 -2.93 1.70 9.02
CA ILE A 57 -1.48 1.58 8.83
C ILE A 57 -0.84 1.26 10.18
N GLY A 58 0.10 0.33 10.17
CA GLY A 58 0.88 -0.03 11.36
C GLY A 58 2.29 -0.46 10.98
N THR A 59 3.09 -0.74 12.00
CA THR A 59 4.43 -1.30 11.84
C THR A 59 4.53 -2.59 12.67
N ARG A 60 5.10 -3.65 12.08
CA ARG A 60 5.35 -4.93 12.75
C ARG A 60 6.85 -5.20 12.82
N THR A 61 7.36 -5.43 14.02
CA THR A 61 8.74 -5.91 14.19
C THR A 61 8.83 -7.37 13.79
N ARG A 62 9.77 -7.71 12.90
CA ARG A 62 10.13 -9.08 12.52
C ARG A 62 11.59 -9.33 12.87
N VAL A 63 11.88 -10.44 13.53
CA VAL A 63 13.26 -10.86 13.77
C VAL A 63 13.74 -11.68 12.57
N THR A 64 14.88 -11.30 12.01
CA THR A 64 15.58 -11.97 10.91
C THR A 64 16.98 -12.37 11.36
N GLU A 65 17.69 -13.17 10.57
CA GLU A 65 19.11 -13.49 10.82
C GLU A 65 20.00 -12.24 10.86
N ALA A 66 19.60 -11.17 10.16
CA ALA A 66 20.30 -9.89 10.13
C ALA A 66 19.90 -8.92 11.26
N GLY A 67 18.98 -9.32 12.15
CA GLY A 67 18.48 -8.50 13.25
C GLY A 67 16.98 -8.19 13.15
N GLU A 68 16.53 -7.17 13.88
CA GLU A 68 15.13 -6.72 13.86
C GLU A 68 14.84 -5.84 12.64
N GLU A 69 13.77 -6.17 11.93
CA GLU A 69 13.25 -5.44 10.78
C GLU A 69 11.87 -4.85 11.13
N GLN A 70 11.67 -3.56 10.84
CA GLN A 70 10.37 -2.90 10.96
C GLN A 70 9.62 -3.00 9.63
N VAL A 71 8.46 -3.66 9.64
CA VAL A 71 7.66 -3.90 8.44
C VAL A 71 6.40 -3.02 8.46
N PRO A 72 6.29 -1.99 7.60
CA PRO A 72 5.08 -1.20 7.49
C PRO A 72 3.98 -2.02 6.81
N PHE A 73 2.77 -1.99 7.33
CA PHE A 73 1.65 -2.75 6.79
C PHE A 73 0.34 -1.95 6.84
N VAL A 74 -0.63 -2.39 6.05
CA VAL A 74 -2.04 -2.00 6.18
C VAL A 74 -2.88 -3.19 6.63
N ALA A 75 -3.59 -3.05 7.74
CA ALA A 75 -4.58 -4.05 8.16
C ALA A 75 -5.90 -3.84 7.40
N SER A 76 -6.40 -4.90 6.77
CA SER A 76 -7.71 -4.86 6.11
C SER A 76 -8.82 -4.35 7.05
N PRO A 77 -9.67 -3.41 6.59
CA PRO A 77 -10.84 -2.99 7.37
C PRO A 77 -11.82 -4.11 7.68
N LEU A 78 -11.87 -5.16 6.86
CA LEU A 78 -12.86 -6.22 6.99
C LEU A 78 -12.41 -7.27 7.99
N LEU A 79 -11.33 -7.97 7.68
CA LEU A 79 -10.90 -9.16 8.40
C LEU A 79 -9.50 -9.03 9.02
N LYS A 80 -8.93 -7.81 8.99
CA LYS A 80 -7.71 -7.40 9.73
C LYS A 80 -6.42 -8.07 9.27
N GLN A 81 -6.41 -8.80 8.16
CA GLN A 81 -5.17 -9.31 7.57
C GLN A 81 -4.22 -8.15 7.27
N PRO A 82 -2.97 -8.20 7.77
CA PRO A 82 -1.96 -7.19 7.53
C PRO A 82 -1.25 -7.46 6.20
N PHE A 83 -1.27 -6.50 5.27
CA PHE A 83 -0.51 -6.55 4.02
C PHE A 83 0.71 -5.63 4.11
N ASP A 84 1.91 -6.16 3.85
CA ASP A 84 3.16 -5.39 3.78
C ASP A 84 3.01 -4.29 2.72
N LEU A 85 3.24 -3.03 3.09
CA LEU A 85 3.09 -1.90 2.18
C LEU A 85 4.14 -1.90 1.05
N ARG A 86 5.26 -2.59 1.25
CA ARG A 86 6.40 -2.63 0.33
C ARG A 86 6.22 -3.71 -0.73
N THR A 87 5.71 -4.88 -0.31
CA THR A 87 5.65 -6.09 -1.15
C THR A 87 4.22 -6.49 -1.53
N GLY A 88 3.22 -6.07 -0.75
CA GLY A 88 1.82 -6.49 -0.89
C GLY A 88 1.53 -7.87 -0.31
N ILE A 89 2.54 -8.57 0.23
CA ILE A 89 2.37 -9.91 0.82
C ILE A 89 1.64 -9.78 2.17
N CYS A 90 0.68 -10.68 2.41
CA CYS A 90 0.02 -10.79 3.71
C CYS A 90 1.02 -11.33 4.75
N LEU A 91 1.22 -10.60 5.85
CA LEU A 91 2.17 -11.00 6.90
C LEU A 91 1.71 -12.22 7.71
N ASP A 92 0.41 -12.54 7.66
CA ASP A 92 -0.16 -13.71 8.36
C ASP A 92 -0.29 -14.94 7.43
N ASP A 93 -0.30 -14.74 6.10
CA ASP A 93 -0.39 -15.81 5.11
C ASP A 93 0.45 -15.46 3.87
N PRO A 94 1.72 -15.90 3.80
CA PRO A 94 2.62 -15.58 2.70
C PRO A 94 2.17 -16.10 1.32
N ALA A 95 1.20 -17.02 1.27
CA ALA A 95 0.63 -17.49 0.01
C ALA A 95 -0.36 -16.49 -0.62
N VAL A 96 -0.74 -15.44 0.12
CA VAL A 96 -1.67 -14.40 -0.33
C VAL A 96 -0.96 -13.07 -0.42
N ALA A 97 -1.08 -12.43 -1.58
CA ALA A 97 -0.54 -11.10 -1.80
C ALA A 97 -1.47 -10.25 -2.67
N VAL A 98 -1.31 -8.93 -2.58
CA VAL A 98 -1.96 -7.97 -3.46
C VAL A 98 -0.94 -7.31 -4.40
N PRO A 99 -1.36 -6.91 -5.60
CA PRO A 99 -0.52 -6.13 -6.50
C PRO A 99 0.05 -4.88 -5.83
N THR A 100 1.32 -4.58 -6.09
CA THR A 100 1.96 -3.29 -5.75
C THR A 100 2.22 -2.49 -7.02
N TYR A 101 2.42 -1.19 -6.86
CA TYR A 101 2.64 -0.25 -7.95
C TYR A 101 3.86 0.62 -7.65
N ASP A 102 4.56 1.05 -8.70
CA ASP A 102 5.51 2.15 -8.57
C ASP A 102 4.81 3.40 -8.07
N VAL A 103 5.41 4.09 -7.12
CA VAL A 103 4.89 5.36 -6.62
C VAL A 103 6.03 6.28 -6.22
N ARG A 104 5.85 7.57 -6.51
CA ARG A 104 6.78 8.64 -6.13
C ARG A 104 6.06 9.95 -5.92
N VAL A 105 6.72 10.89 -5.25
CA VAL A 105 6.23 12.26 -5.10
C VAL A 105 7.10 13.17 -5.98
N LEU A 106 6.49 13.86 -6.93
CA LEU A 106 7.12 14.85 -7.80
C LEU A 106 6.49 16.21 -7.55
N ASP A 107 7.28 17.19 -7.10
CA ASP A 107 6.81 18.56 -6.81
C ASP A 107 5.55 18.60 -5.93
N GLY A 108 5.48 17.70 -4.93
CA GLY A 108 4.36 17.56 -4.00
C GLY A 108 3.14 16.80 -4.55
N VAL A 109 3.21 16.28 -5.78
CA VAL A 109 2.17 15.45 -6.40
C VAL A 109 2.56 13.98 -6.32
N VAL A 110 1.66 13.15 -5.83
CA VAL A 110 1.82 11.71 -5.86
C VAL A 110 1.55 11.20 -7.27
N VAL A 111 2.48 10.41 -7.78
CA VAL A 111 2.45 9.84 -9.12
C VAL A 111 2.58 8.33 -9.00
N VAL A 112 1.63 7.60 -9.57
CA VAL A 112 1.60 6.13 -9.59
C VAL A 112 1.99 5.64 -10.99
N GLY A 113 2.95 4.72 -11.05
CA GLY A 113 3.49 4.14 -12.27
C GLY A 113 2.98 2.71 -12.52
N ALA A 114 3.85 1.91 -13.14
CA ALA A 114 3.51 0.55 -13.53
C ALA A 114 3.23 -0.36 -12.32
N ARG A 115 2.40 -1.37 -12.55
CA ARG A 115 2.25 -2.49 -11.62
C ARG A 115 3.59 -3.23 -11.51
N ARG A 116 4.01 -3.50 -10.28
CA ARG A 116 5.18 -4.34 -9.97
C ARG A 116 4.77 -5.81 -9.95
N GLU A 117 5.70 -6.68 -10.29
CA GLU A 117 5.52 -8.11 -10.04
C GLU A 117 5.59 -8.34 -8.52
N THR A 118 4.56 -8.99 -7.98
CA THR A 118 4.54 -9.44 -6.60
C THR A 118 5.28 -10.77 -6.54
N LEU A 119 6.37 -10.84 -5.76
CA LEU A 119 7.21 -12.02 -5.58
C LEU A 119 6.42 -13.21 -5.00
#